data_AF-A0A4Q2X7D9-F1
#
_entry.id   AF-A0A4Q2X7D9-F1
#
_cell.length_a   1.000
_cell.length_b   1.000
_cell.length_c   1.000
_cell.angle_alpha   90.00
_cell.angle_beta   90.00
_cell.angle_gamma   90.00
#
_symmetry.space_group_name_H-M   'P 1'
#
loop_
_entity.id
_entity.type
_entity.pdbx_description
1 polymer ?
#
loop_
_entity_poly.entity_id
_entity_poly.type
_entity_poly.pdbx_seq_one_letter_code
_entity_poly.pdbx_strand_id
1 'polypeptide(L)'
;MQSFFNECVLYLIWGGIVQFICAALAAPVLYLVAIRVSRAAPEALVRRYVILNGFLLLWGCLGNYFFLSMYLDSAYWSYDRMVDCYPFIPFGQWVLDRGFGDQMRGHLIGDTTLWDLRLGWLAVAVPVWILSLVSTAITGRWFPATVVQRSCRREWSRV
;
A
#
# COMPACT_ATOMS: atom_id res chain seq x y z
N MET A 1 2.75 -11.99 -24.19
CA MET A 1 3.58 -11.70 -23.00
C MET A 1 4.06 -10.25 -22.94
N GLN A 2 4.52 -9.65 -24.05
CA GLN A 2 5.05 -8.27 -24.04
C GLN A 2 3.99 -7.20 -23.69
N SER A 3 2.72 -7.40 -24.06
CA SER A 3 1.61 -6.52 -23.66
C SER A 3 1.36 -6.54 -22.15
N PHE A 4 1.31 -7.74 -21.56
CA PHE A 4 1.06 -7.95 -20.13
C PHE A 4 2.13 -7.30 -19.24
N PHE A 5 3.41 -7.40 -19.61
CA PHE A 5 4.48 -6.76 -18.85
C PHE A 5 4.35 -5.23 -18.86
N ASN A 6 4.07 -4.64 -20.03
CA ASN A 6 3.89 -3.19 -20.17
C ASN A 6 2.67 -2.68 -19.38
N GLU A 7 1.58 -3.44 -19.40
CA GLU A 7 0.38 -3.19 -18.59
C GLU A 7 0.74 -3.18 -17.09
N CYS A 8 1.40 -4.23 -16.58
CA CYS A 8 1.84 -4.31 -15.19
C CYS A 8 2.75 -3.15 -14.78
N VAL A 9 3.68 -2.71 -15.64
CA VAL A 9 4.57 -1.57 -15.36
C VAL A 9 3.77 -0.26 -15.29
N LEU A 10 2.86 -0.03 -16.24
CA LEU A 10 1.99 1.15 -16.23
C LEU A 10 1.12 1.18 -14.97
N TYR A 11 0.60 0.04 -14.52
CA TYR A 11 -0.18 -0.03 -13.28
C TYR A 11 0.66 0.15 -12.03
N LEU A 12 1.90 -0.33 -12.01
CA LEU A 12 2.81 -0.05 -10.89
C LEU A 12 3.15 1.44 -10.80
N ILE A 13 3.35 2.10 -11.94
CA ILE A 13 3.53 3.56 -12.01
C ILE A 13 2.27 4.26 -11.52
N TRP A 14 1.10 3.87 -12.02
CA TRP A 14 -0.16 4.51 -11.66
C TRP A 14 -0.54 4.29 -10.19
N GLY A 15 -0.47 3.06 -9.69
CA GLY A 15 -0.68 2.72 -8.29
C GLY A 15 0.31 3.44 -7.37
N GLY A 16 1.57 3.56 -7.80
CA GLY A 16 2.59 4.37 -7.14
C GLY A 16 2.22 5.85 -7.09
N ILE A 17 1.71 6.43 -8.19
CA ILE A 17 1.24 7.83 -8.24
C ILE A 17 0.06 8.04 -7.30
N VAL A 18 -0.96 7.18 -7.35
CA VAL A 18 -2.14 7.29 -6.48
C VAL A 18 -1.73 7.20 -5.01
N GLN A 19 -0.89 6.21 -4.65
CA GLN A 19 -0.39 6.09 -3.29
C GLN A 19 0.46 7.30 -2.89
N PHE A 20 1.29 7.82 -3.78
CA PHE A 20 2.06 9.03 -3.52
C PHE A 20 1.16 10.23 -3.26
N ILE A 21 0.10 10.43 -4.05
CA ILE A 21 -0.88 11.51 -3.85
C ILE A 21 -1.58 11.35 -2.50
N CYS A 22 -2.09 10.16 -2.18
CA CYS A 22 -2.70 9.88 -0.88
C CYS A 22 -1.71 10.14 0.26
N ALA A 23 -0.46 9.72 0.10
CA ALA A 23 0.58 9.94 1.09
C ALA A 23 0.90 11.42 1.27
N ALA A 24 1.04 12.17 0.18
CA ALA A 24 1.30 13.60 0.17
C ALA A 24 0.15 14.40 0.80
N LEU A 25 -1.10 13.98 0.61
CA LEU A 25 -2.27 14.63 1.23
C LEU A 25 -2.38 14.32 2.73
N ALA A 26 -2.04 13.10 3.16
CA ALA A 26 -2.09 12.71 4.56
C ALA A 26 -0.91 13.24 5.39
N ALA A 27 0.25 13.46 4.77
CA ALA A 27 1.46 13.93 5.48
C ALA A 27 1.29 15.27 6.22
N PRO A 28 0.67 16.33 5.65
CA PRO A 28 0.37 17.58 6.36
C PRO A 28 -0.53 17.38 7.58
N VAL A 29 -1.55 16.51 7.46
CA VAL A 29 -2.46 16.21 8.58
C VAL A 29 -1.70 15.50 9.70
N LEU A 30 -0.91 14.49 9.35
CA LEU A 30 -0.02 13.79 10.30
C LEU A 30 0.98 14.74 10.96
N TYR A 31 1.54 15.69 10.21
CA TYR A 31 2.46 16.70 10.72
C TYR A 31 1.77 17.62 11.75
N LEU A 32 0.56 18.12 11.42
CA LEU A 32 -0.23 18.96 12.33
C LEU A 32 -0.62 18.21 13.61
N VAL A 33 -1.05 16.95 13.49
CA VAL A 33 -1.38 16.09 14.64
C VAL A 33 -0.15 15.83 15.49
N ALA A 34 1.02 15.59 14.88
CA ALA A 34 2.27 15.35 15.60
C ALA A 34 2.70 16.56 16.46
N ILE A 35 2.54 17.77 15.92
CA ILE A 35 2.80 19.01 16.66
C ILE A 35 1.81 19.20 17.82
N ARG A 36 0.51 18.95 17.58
CA ARG A 36 -0.56 19.24 18.52
C ARG A 36 -0.65 18.22 19.66
N VAL A 37 -0.49 16.94 19.36
CA VAL A 37 -0.79 15.85 20.31
C VAL A 37 0.47 15.27 20.93
N SER A 38 1.45 14.93 20.09
CA SER A 38 2.50 14.00 20.53
C SER A 38 3.73 14.69 21.14
N ARG A 39 3.92 16.01 20.95
CA ARG A 39 5.20 16.74 21.21
C ARG A 39 6.45 16.03 20.66
N ALA A 40 6.25 15.02 19.83
CA ALA A 40 7.29 14.22 19.20
C ALA A 40 7.87 15.03 18.06
N ALA A 41 9.14 14.81 17.73
CA ALA A 41 9.77 15.45 16.58
C ALA A 41 8.93 15.17 15.31
N PRO A 42 8.18 16.14 14.79
CA PRO A 42 7.19 15.88 13.73
C PRO A 42 7.88 15.42 12.45
N GLU A 43 9.11 15.87 12.22
CA GLU A 43 10.00 15.40 11.15
C GLU A 43 10.28 13.89 11.24
N ALA A 44 10.52 13.35 12.43
CA ALA A 44 10.79 11.93 12.60
C ALA A 44 9.56 11.07 12.28
N LEU A 45 8.37 11.58 12.59
CA LEU A 45 7.10 10.93 12.31
C LEU A 45 6.76 10.97 10.82
N VAL A 46 6.89 12.14 10.17
CA VAL A 46 6.72 12.26 8.72
C VAL A 46 7.72 11.38 7.96
N ARG A 47 8.98 11.33 8.40
CA ARG A 47 9.98 10.45 7.79
C ARG A 47 9.60 8.97 7.91
N ARG A 48 9.17 8.52 9.10
CA ARG A 48 8.69 7.14 9.30
C ARG A 48 7.49 6.84 8.43
N TYR A 49 6.58 7.80 8.28
CA TYR A 49 5.41 7.67 7.42
C TYR A 49 5.77 7.52 5.93
N VAL A 50 6.72 8.32 5.44
CA VAL A 50 7.21 8.21 4.05
C VAL A 50 7.89 6.86 3.82
N ILE A 51 8.76 6.43 4.74
CA ILE A 51 9.45 5.12 4.66
C ILE A 51 8.43 3.99 4.68
N LEU A 52 7.42 4.06 5.56
CA LEU A 52 6.35 3.07 5.63
C LEU A 52 5.59 2.98 4.32
N ASN A 53 5.22 4.11 3.72
CA ASN A 53 4.54 4.12 2.42
C ASN A 53 5.39 3.50 1.31
N GLY A 54 6.69 3.79 1.28
CA GLY A 54 7.60 3.17 0.31
C GLY A 54 7.64 1.64 0.44
N PHE A 55 7.77 1.12 1.66
CA PHE A 55 7.73 -0.33 1.88
C PHE A 55 6.34 -0.93 1.67
N LEU A 56 5.28 -0.19 1.98
CA LEU A 56 3.91 -0.61 1.73
C LEU A 56 3.66 -0.76 0.23
N LEU A 57 4.14 0.19 -0.59
CA LEU A 57 4.11 0.08 -2.06
C LEU A 57 4.90 -1.14 -2.54
N LEU A 58 6.15 -1.29 -2.10
CA LEU A 58 7.02 -2.37 -2.53
C LEU A 58 6.44 -3.76 -2.21
N TRP A 59 6.09 -3.99 -0.94
CA TRP A 59 5.53 -5.27 -0.51
C TRP A 59 4.12 -5.46 -1.07
N GLY A 60 3.34 -4.40 -1.20
CA GLY A 60 2.02 -4.41 -1.82
C GLY A 60 2.08 -4.93 -3.25
N CYS A 61 2.96 -4.37 -4.09
CA CYS A 61 3.15 -4.84 -5.47
C CYS A 61 3.51 -6.32 -5.54
N LEU A 62 4.43 -6.79 -4.68
CA LEU A 62 4.83 -8.20 -4.63
C LEU A 62 3.70 -9.11 -4.17
N GLY A 63 2.99 -8.73 -3.11
CA GLY A 63 1.84 -9.48 -2.62
C GLY A 63 0.74 -9.57 -3.68
N ASN A 64 0.42 -8.46 -4.33
CA ASN A 64 -0.60 -8.43 -5.36
C ASN A 64 -0.22 -9.28 -6.58
N TYR A 65 1.05 -9.23 -7.01
CA TYR A 65 1.55 -10.13 -8.05
C TYR A 65 1.34 -11.61 -7.67
N PHE A 66 1.65 -11.98 -6.43
CA PHE A 66 1.43 -13.34 -5.94
C PHE A 66 -0.06 -13.71 -5.94
N PHE A 67 -0.94 -12.84 -5.45
CA PHE A 67 -2.38 -13.05 -5.48
C PHE A 67 -2.90 -13.27 -6.91
N LEU A 68 -2.55 -12.38 -7.84
CA LEU A 68 -2.97 -12.52 -9.23
C LEU A 68 -2.44 -13.79 -9.87
N SER A 69 -1.19 -14.18 -9.63
CA SER A 69 -0.63 -15.42 -10.16
C SER A 69 -1.34 -16.69 -9.67
N MET A 70 -1.98 -16.63 -8.50
CA MET A 70 -2.68 -17.77 -7.90
C MET A 70 -4.15 -17.85 -8.30
N TYR A 71 -4.84 -16.71 -8.36
CA TYR A 71 -6.30 -16.65 -8.46
C TYR A 71 -6.82 -16.16 -9.82
N LEU A 72 -6.03 -15.37 -10.56
CA LEU A 72 -6.43 -14.89 -11.88
C LEU A 72 -6.42 -16.06 -12.87
N ASP A 73 -7.45 -16.18 -13.69
CA ASP A 73 -7.68 -17.23 -14.68
C ASP A 73 -7.91 -18.65 -14.10
N SER A 74 -7.74 -18.85 -12.79
CA SER A 74 -7.99 -20.12 -12.09
C SER A 74 -9.27 -20.09 -11.24
N ALA A 75 -9.47 -19.01 -10.48
CA ALA A 75 -10.55 -18.86 -9.52
C ALA A 75 -11.53 -17.77 -9.95
N TYR A 76 -11.06 -16.79 -10.72
CA TYR A 76 -11.91 -15.79 -11.36
C TYR A 76 -11.29 -15.26 -12.65
N TRP A 77 -12.17 -14.82 -13.55
CA TRP A 77 -11.83 -13.99 -14.69
C TRP A 77 -12.16 -12.55 -14.37
N SER A 78 -11.22 -11.64 -14.58
CA SER A 78 -11.43 -10.21 -14.33
C SER A 78 -12.10 -9.51 -15.49
N TYR A 79 -13.02 -8.59 -15.18
CA TYR A 79 -13.53 -7.65 -16.17
C TYR A 79 -12.48 -6.57 -16.47
N ASP A 80 -11.84 -6.06 -15.43
CA ASP A 80 -10.85 -5.00 -15.52
C ASP A 80 -9.59 -5.40 -14.75
N ARG A 81 -8.60 -5.88 -15.50
CA ARG A 81 -7.28 -6.24 -14.96
C ARG A 81 -6.55 -5.02 -14.38
N MET A 82 -6.93 -3.78 -14.74
CA MET A 82 -6.35 -2.57 -14.14
C MET A 82 -6.64 -2.50 -12.65
N VAL A 83 -7.89 -2.77 -12.31
CA VAL A 83 -8.40 -2.70 -10.94
C VAL A 83 -7.77 -3.77 -10.05
N ASP A 84 -7.56 -4.95 -10.60
CA ASP A 84 -6.87 -6.06 -9.95
C ASP A 84 -5.41 -5.75 -9.59
N CYS A 85 -4.76 -4.85 -10.34
CA CYS A 85 -3.37 -4.51 -10.10
C CYS A 85 -3.16 -3.58 -8.89
N TYR A 86 -4.23 -3.09 -8.24
CA TYR A 86 -4.11 -2.24 -7.06
C TYR A 86 -3.87 -3.05 -5.79
N PRO A 87 -2.68 -2.96 -5.17
CA PRO A 87 -2.31 -3.82 -4.06
C PRO A 87 -3.04 -3.53 -2.74
N PHE A 88 -3.77 -2.42 -2.65
CA PHE A 88 -4.39 -1.97 -1.40
C PHE A 88 -5.92 -2.01 -1.40
N ILE A 89 -6.54 -2.30 -2.53
CA ILE A 89 -7.99 -2.32 -2.59
C ILE A 89 -8.44 -3.76 -2.35
N PRO A 90 -9.27 -4.02 -1.32
CA PRO A 90 -9.77 -5.35 -1.07
C PRO A 90 -10.59 -5.83 -2.26
N PHE A 91 -10.39 -7.10 -2.62
CA PHE A 91 -11.13 -7.72 -3.71
C PHE A 91 -12.65 -7.67 -3.42
N GLY A 92 -13.41 -7.12 -4.35
CA GLY A 92 -14.85 -6.92 -4.18
C GLY A 92 -15.62 -7.12 -5.47
N GLN A 93 -16.95 -7.13 -5.33
CA GLN A 93 -17.85 -7.40 -6.45
C GLN A 93 -17.73 -6.38 -7.60
N TRP A 94 -17.24 -5.18 -7.30
CA TRP A 94 -16.93 -4.12 -8.26
C TRP A 94 -15.78 -4.49 -9.22
N VAL A 95 -14.91 -5.45 -8.85
CA VAL A 95 -13.86 -5.99 -9.73
C VAL A 95 -14.44 -6.97 -10.77
N LEU A 96 -15.58 -7.58 -10.45
CA LEU A 96 -16.29 -8.55 -11.29
C LEU A 96 -17.45 -7.92 -12.08
N ASP A 97 -17.50 -6.59 -12.20
CA ASP A 97 -18.75 -5.80 -12.20
C ASP A 97 -19.96 -6.37 -12.97
N ARG A 98 -21.10 -6.35 -12.26
CA ARG A 98 -22.34 -7.10 -12.49
C ARG A 98 -23.44 -6.26 -13.15
N GLY A 99 -23.11 -5.21 -13.90
CA GLY A 99 -24.12 -4.40 -14.58
C GLY A 99 -23.59 -3.57 -15.75
N PHE A 100 -23.81 -4.04 -16.98
CA PHE A 100 -24.29 -3.28 -18.15
C PHE A 100 -24.21 -4.18 -19.42
N GLY A 101 -25.30 -4.89 -19.72
CA GLY A 101 -25.50 -5.55 -21.02
C GLY A 101 -24.77 -6.88 -21.23
N ASP A 102 -25.41 -7.73 -22.03
CA ASP A 102 -25.23 -9.17 -22.32
C ASP A 102 -23.85 -9.68 -22.80
N GLN A 103 -22.77 -8.94 -22.58
CA GLN A 103 -21.43 -9.32 -23.03
C GLN A 103 -20.61 -9.81 -21.85
N MET A 104 -20.12 -11.06 -21.91
CA MET A 104 -19.37 -11.75 -20.86
C MET A 104 -18.40 -10.83 -20.09
N ARG A 105 -18.80 -10.39 -18.90
CA ARG A 105 -17.97 -9.65 -17.95
C ARG A 105 -17.30 -10.62 -16.96
N GLY A 106 -16.36 -10.12 -16.17
CA GLY A 106 -15.61 -10.91 -15.19
C GLY A 106 -16.51 -11.79 -14.33
N HIS A 107 -16.10 -13.04 -14.10
CA HIS A 107 -16.91 -14.03 -13.40
C HIS A 107 -16.05 -14.95 -12.54
N LEU A 108 -16.66 -15.54 -11.52
CA LEU A 108 -16.04 -16.57 -10.69
C LEU A 108 -16.01 -17.90 -11.46
N ILE A 109 -14.95 -18.67 -11.29
CA ILE A 109 -14.75 -19.94 -11.99
C ILE A 109 -15.05 -21.09 -11.02
N GLY A 110 -15.85 -22.06 -11.46
CA GLY A 110 -16.25 -23.23 -10.67
C GLY A 110 -17.12 -22.87 -9.46
N ASP A 111 -16.86 -23.52 -8.33
CA ASP A 111 -17.56 -23.30 -7.05
C ASP A 111 -16.93 -22.18 -6.19
N THR A 112 -16.01 -21.40 -6.78
CA THR A 112 -15.31 -20.32 -6.07
C THR A 112 -16.30 -19.23 -5.66
N THR A 113 -16.31 -18.88 -4.37
CA THR A 113 -17.13 -17.78 -3.86
C THR A 113 -16.34 -16.48 -3.75
N LEU A 114 -17.04 -15.35 -3.71
CA LEU A 114 -16.41 -14.04 -3.44
C LEU A 114 -15.70 -14.02 -2.07
N TRP A 115 -16.18 -14.81 -1.11
CA TRP A 115 -15.55 -14.94 0.20
C TRP A 115 -14.19 -15.62 0.12
N ASP A 116 -14.03 -16.62 -0.74
CA ASP A 116 -12.74 -17.31 -0.91
C ASP A 116 -11.68 -16.35 -1.46
N LEU A 117 -12.05 -15.50 -2.42
CA LEU A 117 -11.14 -14.48 -2.96
C LEU A 117 -10.79 -13.40 -1.93
N ARG A 118 -11.75 -12.98 -1.08
CA ARG A 118 -11.48 -12.03 0.01
C ARG A 118 -10.55 -12.61 1.06
N LEU A 119 -10.72 -13.87 1.42
CA LEU A 119 -9.84 -14.57 2.34
C LEU A 119 -8.45 -14.77 1.74
N GLY A 120 -8.37 -15.14 0.46
CA GLY A 120 -7.11 -15.22 -0.28
C GLY A 120 -6.37 -13.88 -0.31
N TRP A 121 -7.09 -12.79 -0.59
CA TRP A 121 -6.52 -11.44 -0.55
C TRP A 121 -6.04 -11.07 0.84
N LEU A 122 -6.83 -11.33 1.89
CA LEU A 122 -6.47 -11.05 3.28
C LEU A 122 -5.21 -11.84 3.70
N ALA A 123 -5.13 -13.10 3.29
CA ALA A 123 -3.98 -13.98 3.56
C ALA A 123 -2.68 -13.44 2.94
N VAL A 124 -2.78 -12.67 1.86
CA VAL A 124 -1.64 -11.98 1.23
C VAL A 124 -1.40 -10.60 1.86
N ALA A 125 -2.46 -9.84 2.12
CA ALA A 125 -2.38 -8.47 2.65
C ALA A 125 -1.76 -8.41 4.06
N VAL A 126 -2.09 -9.38 4.93
CA VAL A 126 -1.55 -9.41 6.30
C VAL A 126 -0.02 -9.55 6.31
N PRO A 127 0.60 -10.52 5.62
CA PRO A 127 2.06 -10.58 5.45
C PRO A 127 2.66 -9.29 4.87
N VAL A 128 2.03 -8.69 3.86
CA VAL A 128 2.48 -7.42 3.28
C VAL A 128 2.57 -6.35 4.36
N TRP A 129 1.51 -6.16 5.15
CA TRP A 129 1.51 -5.15 6.22
C TRP A 129 2.56 -5.42 7.30
N ILE A 130 2.72 -6.68 7.71
CA ILE A 130 3.74 -7.07 8.69
C ILE A 130 5.13 -6.76 8.14
N LEU A 131 5.42 -7.15 6.90
CA LEU A 131 6.71 -6.90 6.25
C LEU A 131 6.98 -5.40 6.12
N SER A 132 6.00 -4.60 5.71
CA SER A 132 6.17 -3.15 5.63
C SER A 132 6.48 -2.51 6.98
N LEU A 133 5.79 -2.93 8.05
CA LEU A 133 6.03 -2.45 9.40
C LEU A 133 7.41 -2.88 9.92
N VAL A 134 7.79 -4.14 9.72
CA VAL A 134 9.09 -4.68 10.12
C VAL A 134 10.22 -4.00 9.37
N SER A 135 10.13 -3.86 8.04
CA SER A 135 11.10 -3.14 7.23
C SER A 135 11.25 -1.69 7.69
N THR A 136 10.14 -0.99 7.94
CA THR A 136 10.16 0.38 8.46
C THR A 136 10.80 0.47 9.84
N ALA A 137 10.50 -0.48 10.73
CA ALA A 137 11.06 -0.51 12.08
C ALA A 137 12.57 -0.77 12.04
N ILE A 138 13.03 -1.68 11.18
CA ILE A 138 14.45 -1.95 10.96
C ILE A 138 15.13 -0.69 10.43
N THR A 139 14.67 -0.10 9.32
CA THR A 139 15.25 1.12 8.75
C THR A 139 15.24 2.28 9.75
N GLY A 140 14.18 2.41 10.54
CA GLY A 140 14.06 3.43 11.59
C GLY A 140 15.06 3.29 12.74
N ARG A 141 15.62 2.09 12.98
CA ARG A 141 16.72 1.86 13.94
C ARG A 141 18.07 2.35 13.39
N TRP A 142 18.28 2.24 12.07
CA TRP A 142 19.53 2.63 11.40
C TRP A 142 19.63 4.13 11.14
N PHE A 143 18.49 4.83 11.03
CA PHE A 143 18.43 6.28 10.93
C PHE A 143 17.81 6.87 12.20
N PRO A 144 18.49 6.85 13.36
CA PRO A 144 18.01 7.60 14.52
C PRO A 144 17.84 9.06 14.11
N ALA A 145 16.77 9.72 14.57
CA ALA A 145 16.61 11.16 14.38
C ALA A 145 17.81 11.85 15.04
N THR A 146 18.80 12.21 14.23
CA THR A 146 20.06 12.76 14.70
C THR A 146 19.80 14.16 15.24
N VAL A 147 19.72 14.25 16.57
CA VAL A 147 20.48 15.22 17.38
C VAL A 147 20.34 16.71 16.96
N VAL A 148 19.15 17.20 16.60
CA VAL A 148 18.91 18.66 16.57
C VAL A 148 18.49 19.19 17.95
N GLN A 149 18.11 18.32 18.89
CA GLN A 149 17.77 18.75 20.26
C GLN A 149 18.97 19.11 21.15
N ARG A 150 20.21 18.75 20.79
CA ARG A 150 21.37 19.03 21.67
C ARG A 150 21.88 20.46 21.58
N SER A 151 21.62 21.19 20.49
CA SER A 151 22.00 22.60 20.36
C SER A 151 21.05 23.49 21.18
N CYS A 152 19.73 23.29 21.06
CA CYS A 152 18.75 24.12 21.76
C CYS A 152 18.82 23.94 23.30
N ARG A 153 19.15 22.74 23.80
CA ARG A 153 19.27 22.52 25.26
C ARG A 153 20.51 23.17 25.91
N ARG A 154 21.56 23.46 25.14
CA ARG A 154 22.79 24.10 25.67
C ARG A 154 22.68 25.62 25.78
N GLU A 155 21.76 26.24 25.04
CA GLU A 155 21.56 27.68 25.07
C GLU A 155 20.74 28.10 26.30
N TRP A 156 19.77 27.27 26.71
CA TRP A 156 18.94 27.52 27.90
C TRP A 156 19.59 27.17 29.24
N SER A 157 20.78 26.57 29.24
CA SER A 157 21.53 26.31 30.48
C SER A 157 22.61 27.37 30.75
N ARG A 158 22.69 28.42 29.93
CA ARG A 158 23.62 29.54 30.07
C ARG A 158 22.93 30.88 30.37
N VAL A 159 21.61 30.86 30.57
CA VAL A 159 20.79 31.98 31.03
C VAL A 159 20.17 31.58 32.36
#